data_AF-A0A522X827-F1
#
_entry.id   AF-A0A522X827-F1
#
_cell.length_a   1.000
_cell.length_b   1.000
_cell.length_c   1.000
_cell.angle_alpha   90.00
_cell.angle_beta   90.00
_cell.angle_gamma   90.00
#
_symmetry.space_group_name_H-M   'P 1'
#
loop_
_entity.id
_entity.type
_entity.pdbx_description
1 polymer ?
#
loop_
_entity_poly.entity_id
_entity_poly.type
_entity_poly.pdbx_seq_one_letter_code
_entity_poly.pdbx_strand_id
1 'polypeptide(L)'
;MTDTNREHHYTENVQTHLKQVESLLHKHALLEEVVHRQELPREDRHALIDTLLHKQHLAELRRKLDGLHPADIAYILEALPIEQRLLVWDLVKSERDGEILIEVSDAVRESLIATMNREELRAAAEQLDTDELADLAPDLPQNVMRDVFKSLSIDEREQLRAAMSYSEDSVGALMDFSMIHVREDITLEVVSRYLRRFDELPDHTDQVFVVDRDDHFKGVLPINLIVVNEPEVNVGSLMLTDTIQLHPEEKA
;
A
#
# COMPACT_ATOMS: atom_id res chain seq x y z
N MET A 1 -18.09 20.38 -10.14
CA MET A 1 -19.11 19.46 -9.56
C MET A 1 -18.53 18.03 -9.52
N THR A 2 -17.30 17.84 -9.01
CA THR A 2 -16.50 16.65 -9.38
C THR A 2 -15.74 15.95 -8.25
N ASP A 3 -15.39 16.61 -7.13
CA ASP A 3 -14.69 15.92 -6.03
C ASP A 3 -15.63 15.34 -4.98
N THR A 4 -16.62 16.10 -4.52
CA THR A 4 -17.60 15.61 -3.53
C THR A 4 -18.34 14.36 -4.01
N ASN A 5 -18.65 14.27 -5.31
CA ASN A 5 -19.38 13.12 -5.84
C ASN A 5 -18.50 11.87 -5.97
N ARG A 6 -17.17 12.02 -6.12
CA ARG A 6 -16.20 10.90 -6.16
C ARG A 6 -15.94 10.35 -4.77
N GLU A 7 -15.73 11.22 -3.77
CA GLU A 7 -15.58 10.82 -2.38
C GLU A 7 -16.83 10.10 -1.86
N HIS A 8 -18.03 10.63 -2.17
CA HIS A 8 -19.28 9.98 -1.78
C HIS A 8 -19.42 8.58 -2.38
N HIS A 9 -19.06 8.39 -3.65
CA HIS A 9 -19.10 7.07 -4.29
C HIS A 9 -18.05 6.09 -3.73
N TYR A 10 -16.86 6.57 -3.36
CA TYR A 10 -15.85 5.74 -2.70
C TYR A 10 -16.33 5.30 -1.31
N THR A 11 -16.81 6.22 -0.48
CA THR A 11 -17.34 5.90 0.86
C THR A 11 -18.54 4.94 0.79
N GLU A 12 -19.45 5.11 -0.18
CA GLU A 12 -20.57 4.19 -0.39
C GLU A 12 -20.11 2.77 -0.76
N ASN A 13 -19.06 2.65 -1.57
CA ASN A 13 -18.48 1.36 -1.96
C ASN A 13 -17.82 0.65 -0.78
N VAL A 14 -16.98 1.37 -0.02
CA VAL A 14 -16.28 0.80 1.14
C VAL A 14 -17.25 0.37 2.24
N GLN A 15 -18.29 1.17 2.53
CA GLN A 15 -19.35 0.77 3.46
C GLN A 15 -20.11 -0.48 2.99
N THR A 16 -20.27 -0.64 1.68
CA THR A 16 -20.88 -1.85 1.11
C THR A 16 -19.96 -3.05 1.29
N HIS A 17 -18.65 -2.90 1.12
CA HIS A 17 -17.66 -3.95 1.39
C HIS A 17 -17.64 -4.36 2.85
N LEU A 18 -17.65 -3.39 3.78
CA LEU A 18 -17.73 -3.66 5.22
C LEU A 18 -18.97 -4.51 5.57
N LYS A 19 -20.17 -4.09 5.12
CA LYS A 19 -21.41 -4.86 5.39
C LYS A 19 -21.36 -6.28 4.84
N GLN A 20 -20.73 -6.48 3.69
CA GLN A 20 -20.56 -7.81 3.10
C GLN A 20 -19.63 -8.66 3.96
N VAL A 21 -18.50 -8.11 4.41
CA VAL A 21 -17.55 -8.79 5.29
C VAL A 21 -18.19 -9.11 6.64
N GLU A 22 -18.88 -8.17 7.27
CA GLU A 22 -19.64 -8.40 8.52
C GLU A 22 -20.68 -9.52 8.36
N SER A 23 -21.40 -9.56 7.24
CA SER A 23 -22.37 -10.62 6.95
C SER A 23 -21.69 -11.99 6.83
N LEU A 24 -20.52 -12.06 6.18
CA LEU A 24 -19.74 -13.29 6.06
C LEU A 24 -19.17 -13.74 7.41
N LEU A 25 -18.67 -12.81 8.22
CA LEU A 25 -18.19 -13.06 9.59
C LEU A 25 -19.31 -13.55 10.50
N HIS A 26 -20.49 -12.93 10.42
CA HIS A 26 -21.66 -13.35 11.20
C HIS A 26 -22.12 -14.75 10.80
N LYS A 27 -22.18 -15.04 9.50
CA LYS A 27 -22.48 -16.37 8.97
C LYS A 27 -21.47 -17.41 9.47
N HIS A 28 -20.19 -17.05 9.54
CA HIS A 28 -19.12 -17.91 10.07
C HIS A 28 -19.30 -18.19 11.57
N ALA A 29 -19.52 -17.15 12.38
CA ALA A 29 -19.72 -17.28 13.83
C ALA A 29 -20.94 -18.16 14.19
N LEU A 30 -22.05 -18.01 13.46
CA LEU A 30 -23.23 -18.86 13.64
C LEU A 30 -22.93 -20.34 13.39
N LEU A 31 -22.09 -20.64 12.39
CA LEU A 31 -21.71 -22.01 12.09
C LEU A 31 -20.80 -22.59 13.17
N GLU A 32 -19.83 -21.83 13.67
CA GLU A 32 -19.02 -22.27 14.81
C GLU A 32 -19.86 -22.59 16.04
N GLU A 33 -20.86 -21.76 16.35
CA GLU A 33 -21.76 -21.98 17.49
C GLU A 33 -22.63 -23.22 17.30
N VAL A 34 -23.14 -23.46 16.09
CA VAL A 34 -23.92 -24.66 15.76
C VAL A 34 -23.05 -25.93 15.84
N VAL A 35 -21.80 -25.86 15.38
CA VAL A 35 -20.85 -26.98 15.47
C VAL A 35 -20.48 -27.27 16.92
N HIS A 36 -20.19 -26.26 17.75
CA HIS A 36 -19.85 -26.44 19.16
C HIS A 36 -21.02 -26.98 20.00
N ARG A 37 -22.29 -26.66 19.67
CA ARG A 37 -23.46 -27.23 20.36
C ARG A 37 -23.73 -28.70 20.04
N GLN A 38 -23.11 -29.25 18.98
CA GLN A 38 -23.37 -30.61 18.49
C GLN A 38 -22.35 -31.67 18.96
N GLU A 39 -21.57 -31.43 20.03
CA GLU A 39 -20.70 -32.42 20.68
C GLU A 39 -21.46 -33.61 21.35
N LEU A 40 -22.34 -34.28 20.61
CA LEU A 40 -22.90 -35.59 20.95
C LEU A 40 -22.20 -36.65 20.07
N PRO A 41 -21.88 -37.83 20.61
CA PRO A 41 -20.90 -38.73 20.01
C PRO A 41 -21.46 -39.41 18.76
N ARG A 42 -20.89 -39.17 17.56
CA ARG A 42 -21.05 -40.02 16.35
C ARG A 42 -20.18 -39.61 15.15
N GLU A 43 -19.52 -40.63 14.60
CA GLU A 43 -19.02 -40.86 13.22
C GLU A 43 -18.34 -39.72 12.43
N ASP A 44 -17.08 -39.99 12.04
CA ASP A 44 -16.12 -39.19 11.25
C ASP A 44 -16.69 -38.38 10.05
N ARG A 45 -17.87 -38.72 9.55
CA ARG A 45 -18.53 -38.04 8.42
C ARG A 45 -19.07 -36.65 8.80
N HIS A 46 -19.57 -36.45 10.01
CA HIS A 46 -20.12 -35.15 10.43
C HIS A 46 -18.99 -34.15 10.72
N ALA A 47 -17.96 -34.57 11.46
CA ALA A 47 -16.76 -33.78 11.69
C ALA A 47 -16.07 -33.34 10.37
N LEU A 48 -16.08 -34.21 9.36
CA LEU A 48 -15.57 -33.88 8.03
C LEU A 48 -16.44 -32.82 7.33
N ILE A 49 -17.77 -32.93 7.40
CA ILE A 49 -18.69 -31.93 6.80
C ILE A 49 -18.53 -30.58 7.49
N ASP A 50 -18.44 -30.55 8.82
CA ASP A 50 -18.26 -29.31 9.58
C ASP A 50 -16.92 -28.64 9.25
N THR A 51 -15.85 -29.43 9.14
CA THR A 51 -14.54 -28.93 8.71
C THR A 51 -14.58 -28.39 7.27
N LEU A 52 -15.32 -29.05 6.37
CA LEU A 52 -15.44 -28.60 4.97
C LEU A 52 -16.26 -27.31 4.85
N LEU A 53 -17.35 -27.18 5.62
CA LEU A 53 -18.17 -25.96 5.66
C LEU A 53 -17.37 -24.79 6.22
N HIS A 54 -16.65 -25.00 7.33
CA HIS A 54 -15.79 -23.97 7.92
C HIS A 54 -14.73 -23.48 6.92
N LYS A 55 -14.04 -24.41 6.24
CA LYS A 55 -13.08 -24.08 5.17
C LYS A 55 -13.73 -23.35 4.00
N GLN A 56 -14.95 -23.70 3.63
CA GLN A 56 -15.67 -23.04 2.53
C GLN A 56 -15.97 -21.58 2.85
N HIS A 57 -16.39 -21.26 4.07
CA HIS A 57 -16.71 -19.89 4.47
C HIS A 57 -15.47 -19.02 4.61
N LEU A 58 -14.37 -19.57 5.17
CA LEU A 58 -13.11 -18.84 5.19
C LEU A 58 -12.58 -18.59 3.78
N ALA A 59 -12.76 -19.54 2.85
CA ALA A 59 -12.40 -19.34 1.45
C ALA A 59 -13.30 -18.29 0.75
N GLU A 60 -14.59 -18.22 1.10
CA GLU A 60 -15.52 -17.20 0.61
C GLU A 60 -15.10 -15.81 1.10
N LEU A 61 -14.77 -15.69 2.39
CA LEU A 61 -14.28 -14.46 3.00
C LEU A 61 -12.94 -14.02 2.39
N ARG A 62 -11.96 -14.94 2.28
CA ARG A 62 -10.66 -14.66 1.67
C ARG A 62 -10.80 -14.15 0.24
N ARG A 63 -11.58 -14.84 -0.61
CA ARG A 63 -11.81 -14.39 -2.00
C ARG A 63 -12.42 -12.99 -2.08
N LYS A 64 -13.26 -12.62 -1.10
CA LYS A 64 -13.84 -11.29 -1.05
C LYS A 64 -12.77 -10.25 -0.73
N LEU A 65 -11.88 -10.55 0.21
CA LEU A 65 -10.80 -9.67 0.66
C LEU A 65 -9.69 -9.55 -0.38
N ASP A 66 -9.33 -10.63 -1.08
CA ASP A 66 -8.29 -10.65 -2.13
C ASP A 66 -8.54 -9.62 -3.25
N GLY A 67 -9.80 -9.25 -3.49
CA GLY A 67 -10.20 -8.28 -4.51
C GLY A 67 -10.33 -6.83 -4.04
N LEU A 68 -10.01 -6.52 -2.78
CA LEU A 68 -10.12 -5.17 -2.21
C LEU A 68 -8.77 -4.43 -2.25
N HIS A 69 -8.81 -3.10 -2.24
CA HIS A 69 -7.61 -2.27 -2.06
C HIS A 69 -7.10 -2.37 -0.61
N PRO A 70 -5.80 -2.18 -0.30
CA PRO A 70 -5.29 -2.23 1.07
C PRO A 70 -5.99 -1.21 1.97
N ALA A 71 -6.22 0.00 1.47
CA ALA A 71 -7.03 1.03 2.14
C ALA A 71 -8.45 0.56 2.52
N ASP A 72 -9.13 -0.19 1.64
CA ASP A 72 -10.47 -0.72 1.93
C ASP A 72 -10.40 -1.80 3.02
N ILE A 73 -9.35 -2.64 2.98
CA ILE A 73 -9.10 -3.66 3.99
C ILE A 73 -8.78 -3.00 5.34
N ALA A 74 -7.94 -1.97 5.35
CA ALA A 74 -7.61 -1.19 6.53
C ALA A 74 -8.87 -0.62 7.17
N TYR A 75 -9.73 0.06 6.40
CA TYR A 75 -11.01 0.56 6.88
C TYR A 75 -11.88 -0.53 7.51
N ILE A 76 -11.93 -1.71 6.88
CA ILE A 76 -12.68 -2.86 7.42
C ILE A 76 -12.06 -3.32 8.74
N LEU A 77 -10.74 -3.48 8.82
CA LEU A 77 -10.03 -3.90 10.04
C LEU A 77 -10.29 -2.92 11.19
N GLU A 78 -10.28 -1.61 10.92
CA GLU A 78 -10.56 -0.58 11.92
C GLU A 78 -11.99 -0.64 12.47
N ALA A 79 -12.96 -0.89 11.60
CA ALA A 79 -14.36 -0.98 11.99
C ALA A 79 -14.70 -2.26 12.78
N LEU A 80 -13.90 -3.32 12.62
CA LEU A 80 -14.16 -4.61 13.25
C LEU A 80 -13.70 -4.68 14.71
N PRO A 81 -14.45 -5.39 15.58
CA PRO A 81 -13.96 -5.79 16.91
C PRO A 81 -12.69 -6.64 16.82
N ILE A 82 -11.85 -6.60 17.86
CA ILE A 82 -10.51 -7.21 17.86
C ILE A 82 -10.50 -8.69 17.42
N GLU A 83 -11.44 -9.51 17.89
CA GLU A 83 -11.49 -10.94 17.54
C GLU A 83 -11.74 -11.16 16.04
N GLN A 84 -12.69 -10.41 15.48
CA GLN A 84 -13.03 -10.49 14.05
C GLN A 84 -11.93 -9.87 13.18
N ARG A 85 -11.32 -8.78 13.66
CA ARG A 85 -10.18 -8.14 13.01
C ARG A 85 -9.01 -9.10 12.86
N LEU A 86 -8.62 -9.81 13.92
CA LEU A 86 -7.51 -10.77 13.86
C LEU A 86 -7.80 -11.95 12.93
N LEU A 87 -9.06 -12.41 12.89
CA LEU A 87 -9.49 -13.42 11.92
C LEU A 87 -9.35 -12.91 10.47
N VAL A 88 -9.80 -11.69 10.18
CA VAL A 88 -9.65 -11.07 8.85
C VAL A 88 -8.18 -10.86 8.52
N TRP A 89 -7.38 -10.41 9.49
CA TRP A 89 -5.94 -10.19 9.33
C TRP A 89 -5.19 -11.46 8.92
N ASP A 90 -5.47 -12.59 9.58
CA ASP A 90 -4.84 -13.87 9.24
C ASP A 90 -5.16 -14.35 7.81
N LEU A 91 -6.28 -13.91 7.24
CA LEU A 91 -6.68 -14.22 5.86
C LEU A 91 -5.98 -13.36 4.81
N VAL A 92 -5.55 -12.14 5.15
CA VAL A 92 -5.00 -11.15 4.19
C VAL A 92 -3.50 -10.93 4.31
N LYS A 93 -2.88 -11.27 5.44
CA LYS A 93 -1.50 -10.88 5.77
C LYS A 93 -0.39 -11.48 4.89
N SER A 94 -0.65 -12.40 3.96
CA SER A 94 0.45 -13.17 3.34
C SER A 94 1.15 -12.48 2.17
N GLU A 95 0.52 -11.50 1.52
CA GLU A 95 1.07 -10.87 0.30
C GLU A 95 0.99 -9.34 0.28
N ARG A 96 0.21 -8.72 1.18
CA ARG A 96 -0.11 -7.28 1.16
C ARG A 96 -0.10 -6.68 2.56
N ASP A 97 0.57 -7.36 3.49
CA ASP A 97 0.62 -6.95 4.88
C ASP A 97 1.33 -5.62 5.07
N GLY A 98 2.40 -5.36 4.31
CA GLY A 98 3.07 -4.06 4.29
C GLY A 98 2.09 -2.93 3.96
N GLU A 99 1.50 -2.97 2.76
CA GLU A 99 0.55 -1.96 2.27
C GLU A 99 -0.62 -1.74 3.25
N ILE A 100 -1.20 -2.82 3.80
CA ILE A 100 -2.31 -2.69 4.76
C ILE A 100 -1.86 -2.06 6.07
N LEU A 101 -0.64 -2.36 6.55
CA LEU A 101 -0.12 -1.78 7.79
C LEU A 101 0.05 -0.27 7.68
N ILE A 102 0.42 0.26 6.51
CA ILE A 102 0.55 1.70 6.26
C ILE A 102 -0.81 2.40 6.29
N GLU A 103 -1.84 1.73 5.78
CA GLU A 103 -3.18 2.31 5.64
C GLU A 103 -4.00 2.31 6.95
N VAL A 104 -3.67 1.44 7.91
CA VAL A 104 -4.35 1.42 9.21
C VAL A 104 -3.78 2.46 10.17
N SER A 105 -4.66 2.98 11.03
CA SER A 105 -4.28 3.81 12.18
C SER A 105 -3.32 3.10 13.13
N ASP A 106 -2.49 3.89 13.81
CA ASP A 106 -1.43 3.43 14.72
C ASP A 106 -1.93 2.41 15.76
N ALA A 107 -3.09 2.68 16.36
CA ALA A 107 -3.68 1.80 17.38
C ALA A 107 -4.06 0.42 16.82
N VAL A 108 -4.51 0.36 15.56
CA VAL A 108 -4.81 -0.90 14.89
C VAL A 108 -3.53 -1.56 14.46
N ARG A 109 -2.60 -0.82 13.85
CA ARG A 109 -1.28 -1.26 13.45
C ARG A 109 -0.53 -1.97 14.57
N GLU A 110 -0.46 -1.37 15.76
CA GLU A 110 0.18 -1.96 16.95
C GLU A 110 -0.46 -3.32 17.30
N SER A 111 -1.79 -3.41 17.25
CA SER A 111 -2.51 -4.65 17.53
C SER A 111 -2.23 -5.76 16.51
N LEU A 112 -2.03 -5.40 15.23
CA LEU A 112 -1.70 -6.35 14.16
C LEU A 112 -0.25 -6.82 14.27
N ILE A 113 0.69 -5.89 14.42
CA ILE A 113 2.13 -6.17 14.60
C ILE A 113 2.37 -7.09 15.80
N ALA A 114 1.63 -6.91 16.90
CA ALA A 114 1.74 -7.76 18.08
C ALA A 114 1.41 -9.25 17.83
N THR A 115 0.67 -9.55 16.75
CA THR A 115 0.32 -10.93 16.37
C THR A 115 1.27 -11.53 15.33
N MET A 116 2.16 -10.72 14.77
CA MET A 116 3.08 -11.14 13.72
C MET A 116 4.41 -11.63 14.31
N ASN A 117 4.96 -12.66 13.69
CA ASN A 117 6.30 -13.11 13.99
C ASN A 117 7.34 -12.26 13.24
N ARG A 118 8.61 -12.46 13.59
CA ARG A 118 9.73 -11.69 13.02
C ARG A 118 9.85 -11.82 11.50
N GLU A 119 9.59 -13.01 10.95
CA GLU A 119 9.71 -13.28 9.52
C GLU A 119 8.57 -12.61 8.75
N GLU A 120 7.35 -12.64 9.29
CA GLU A 120 6.20 -11.90 8.75
C GLU A 120 6.48 -10.39 8.73
N LEU A 121 6.90 -9.80 9.87
CA LEU A 121 7.21 -8.36 9.92
C LEU A 121 8.34 -7.95 8.97
N ARG A 122 9.35 -8.81 8.81
CA ARG A 122 10.42 -8.56 7.85
C ARG A 122 9.90 -8.61 6.41
N ALA A 123 9.03 -9.58 6.09
CA ALA A 123 8.46 -9.70 4.76
C ALA A 123 7.55 -8.51 4.43
N ALA A 124 6.71 -8.07 5.37
CA ALA A 124 5.87 -6.89 5.24
C ALA A 124 6.72 -5.64 4.95
N ALA A 125 7.75 -5.41 5.76
CA ALA A 125 8.63 -4.25 5.62
C ALA A 125 9.50 -4.27 4.34
N GLU A 126 9.74 -5.44 3.74
CA GLU A 126 10.49 -5.56 2.47
C GLU A 126 9.62 -5.34 1.23
N GLN A 127 8.29 -5.29 1.37
CA GLN A 127 7.37 -4.96 0.28
C GLN A 127 7.19 -3.45 0.11
N LEU A 128 7.49 -2.68 1.16
CA LEU A 128 7.25 -1.24 1.21
C LEU A 128 8.33 -0.44 0.50
N ASP A 129 7.92 0.68 -0.07
CA ASP A 129 8.83 1.70 -0.56
C ASP A 129 9.52 2.44 0.61
N THR A 130 10.52 3.25 0.30
CA THR A 130 11.43 3.79 1.32
C THR A 130 10.76 4.79 2.27
N ASP A 131 9.85 5.59 1.75
CA ASP A 131 9.00 6.53 2.48
C ASP A 131 7.97 5.79 3.34
N GLU A 132 7.25 4.83 2.78
CA GLU A 132 6.32 3.98 3.55
C GLU A 132 7.04 3.21 4.67
N LEU A 133 8.25 2.70 4.40
CA LEU A 133 9.08 2.06 5.40
C LEU A 133 9.49 3.04 6.51
N ALA A 134 9.69 4.33 6.19
CA ALA A 134 9.99 5.36 7.18
C ALA A 134 8.80 5.56 8.13
N ASP A 135 7.58 5.50 7.61
CA ASP A 135 6.34 5.60 8.39
C ASP A 135 6.10 4.37 9.28
N LEU A 136 6.43 3.17 8.79
CA LEU A 136 6.29 1.93 9.57
C LEU A 136 7.44 1.71 10.57
N ALA A 137 8.63 2.26 10.30
CA ALA A 137 9.84 2.02 11.09
C ALA A 137 9.71 2.23 12.61
N PRO A 138 8.98 3.25 13.12
CA PRO A 138 8.80 3.46 14.55
C PRO A 138 8.11 2.29 15.27
N ASP A 139 7.22 1.58 14.58
CA ASP A 139 6.43 0.49 15.16
C ASP A 139 7.14 -0.88 15.07
N LEU A 140 8.18 -0.97 14.23
CA LEU A 140 8.90 -2.22 14.03
C LEU A 140 9.89 -2.52 15.17
N PRO A 141 9.99 -3.79 15.60
CA PRO A 141 11.05 -4.21 16.51
C PRO A 141 12.45 -3.90 15.95
N GLN A 142 13.35 -3.37 16.78
CA GLN A 142 14.71 -2.96 16.35
C GLN A 142 15.50 -4.06 15.61
N ASN A 143 15.26 -5.32 15.98
CA ASN A 143 15.89 -6.47 15.34
C ASN A 143 15.33 -6.76 13.94
N VAL A 144 14.06 -6.45 13.66
CA VAL A 144 13.46 -6.50 12.31
C VAL A 144 14.03 -5.35 11.50
N MET A 145 13.95 -4.12 12.02
CA MET A 145 14.44 -2.92 11.34
C MET A 145 15.92 -3.05 10.94
N ARG A 146 16.77 -3.60 11.82
CA ARG A 146 18.19 -3.83 11.49
C ARG A 146 18.39 -4.81 10.34
N ASP A 147 17.51 -5.79 10.19
CA ASP A 147 17.63 -6.79 9.14
C ASP A 147 17.10 -6.22 7.81
N VAL A 148 16.00 -5.47 7.83
CA VAL A 148 15.48 -4.72 6.66
C VAL A 148 16.49 -3.66 6.21
N PHE A 149 17.05 -2.89 7.13
CA PHE A 149 18.08 -1.88 6.81
C PHE A 149 19.30 -2.50 6.11
N LYS A 150 19.61 -3.78 6.35
CA LYS A 150 20.71 -4.48 5.68
C LYS A 150 20.35 -5.00 4.29
N SER A 151 19.07 -5.25 3.99
CA SER A 151 18.64 -5.64 2.64
C SER A 151 18.57 -4.45 1.69
N LEU A 152 18.31 -3.24 2.19
CA LEU A 152 18.36 -2.00 1.41
C LEU A 152 19.72 -1.73 0.77
N SER A 153 19.71 -1.15 -0.42
CA SER A 153 20.84 -0.58 -1.14
C SER A 153 21.44 0.64 -0.42
N ILE A 154 22.52 1.21 -0.96
CA ILE A 154 23.14 2.39 -0.34
C ILE A 154 22.21 3.60 -0.47
N ASP A 155 21.61 3.79 -1.65
CA ASP A 155 20.76 4.94 -1.95
C ASP A 155 19.46 4.89 -1.12
N GLU A 156 18.79 3.73 -1.07
CA GLU A 156 17.59 3.53 -0.24
C GLU A 156 17.88 3.76 1.25
N ARG A 157 19.06 3.39 1.75
CA ARG A 157 19.43 3.67 3.15
C ARG A 157 19.62 5.15 3.43
N GLU A 158 20.12 5.91 2.45
CA GLU A 158 20.30 7.35 2.57
C GLU A 158 18.94 8.05 2.51
N GLN A 159 18.06 7.63 1.60
CA GLN A 159 16.67 8.09 1.52
C GLN A 159 15.90 7.80 2.82
N LEU A 160 15.94 6.56 3.32
CA LEU A 160 15.28 6.19 4.57
C LEU A 160 15.78 7.04 5.75
N ARG A 161 17.09 7.26 5.85
CA ARG A 161 17.66 8.12 6.91
C ARG A 161 17.21 9.57 6.76
N ALA A 162 17.10 10.06 5.54
CA ALA A 162 16.61 11.41 5.29
C ALA A 162 15.15 11.53 5.72
N ALA A 163 14.27 10.63 5.24
CA ALA A 163 12.85 10.58 5.61
C ALA A 163 12.67 10.57 7.14
N MET A 164 13.34 9.65 7.83
CA MET A 164 13.28 9.53 9.28
C MET A 164 13.90 10.71 10.06
N SER A 165 14.66 11.59 9.40
CA SER A 165 15.26 12.77 10.04
C SER A 165 14.36 14.00 10.01
N TYR A 166 13.38 14.02 9.11
CA TYR A 166 12.41 15.09 9.00
C TYR A 166 11.33 14.98 10.08
N SER A 167 10.67 16.09 10.40
CA SER A 167 9.51 16.08 11.29
C SER A 167 8.29 15.53 10.56
N GLU A 168 7.45 14.75 11.24
CA GLU A 168 6.24 14.12 10.70
C GLU A 168 5.35 15.06 9.85
N ASP A 169 5.16 16.31 10.30
CA ASP A 169 4.35 17.32 9.59
C ASP A 169 5.10 18.08 8.47
N SER A 170 6.25 17.60 8.00
CA SER A 170 7.05 18.30 6.99
C SER A 170 7.00 17.62 5.64
N VAL A 171 7.22 18.42 4.60
CA VAL A 171 7.24 17.93 3.20
C VAL A 171 8.21 16.77 3.03
N GLY A 172 9.38 16.82 3.68
CA GLY A 172 10.39 15.77 3.58
C GLY A 172 10.01 14.44 4.23
N ALA A 173 9.11 14.47 5.23
CA ALA A 173 8.59 13.24 5.84
C ALA A 173 7.52 12.58 4.96
N LEU A 174 6.75 13.38 4.21
CA LEU A 174 5.69 12.91 3.31
C LEU A 174 6.15 12.71 1.85
N MET A 175 7.45 12.86 1.59
CA MET A 175 7.98 12.84 0.22
C MET A 175 8.22 11.41 -0.24
N ASP A 176 7.55 11.03 -1.32
CA ASP A 176 7.81 9.80 -2.06
C ASP A 176 9.14 9.89 -2.84
N PHE A 177 9.96 8.84 -2.74
CA PHE A 177 11.26 8.75 -3.41
C PHE A 177 11.20 8.05 -4.79
N SER A 178 10.07 7.45 -5.15
CA SER A 178 9.84 6.63 -6.36
C SER A 178 9.64 7.45 -7.65
N MET A 179 10.15 8.68 -7.71
CA MET A 179 9.93 9.58 -8.84
C MET A 179 10.71 9.20 -10.11
N ILE A 180 10.04 9.31 -11.27
CA ILE A 180 10.69 9.17 -12.58
C ILE A 180 11.27 10.51 -13.01
N HIS A 181 12.58 10.55 -13.25
CA HIS A 181 13.26 11.71 -13.81
C HIS A 181 13.96 11.42 -15.15
N VAL A 182 14.05 12.45 -16.00
CA VAL A 182 14.66 12.41 -17.34
C VAL A 182 15.51 13.65 -17.59
N ARG A 183 16.37 13.61 -18.61
CA ARG A 183 17.20 14.77 -18.98
C ARG A 183 16.51 15.68 -19.99
N GLU A 184 16.86 16.95 -20.00
CA GLU A 184 16.32 17.91 -20.99
C GLU A 184 16.86 17.67 -22.41
N ASP A 185 18.04 17.04 -22.55
CA ASP A 185 18.75 16.85 -23.82
C ASP A 185 18.39 15.56 -24.57
N ILE A 186 17.39 14.79 -24.10
CA ILE A 186 16.91 13.58 -24.77
C ILE A 186 15.58 13.82 -25.50
N THR A 187 15.27 12.94 -26.44
CA THR A 187 14.04 12.99 -27.24
C THR A 187 12.87 12.29 -26.55
N LEU A 188 11.64 12.66 -26.91
CA LEU A 188 10.42 11.99 -26.44
C LEU A 188 10.41 10.50 -26.78
N GLU A 189 11.03 10.09 -27.89
CA GLU A 189 11.18 8.67 -28.24
C GLU A 189 11.95 7.89 -27.15
N VAL A 190 13.05 8.46 -26.65
CA VAL A 190 13.86 7.84 -25.60
C VAL A 190 13.08 7.77 -24.30
N VAL A 191 12.36 8.84 -23.94
CA VAL A 191 11.50 8.88 -22.75
C VAL A 191 10.41 7.81 -22.85
N SER A 192 9.67 7.77 -23.96
CA SER A 192 8.58 6.78 -24.15
C SER A 192 9.10 5.34 -24.06
N ARG A 193 10.28 5.08 -24.64
CA ARG A 193 10.94 3.76 -24.55
C ARG A 193 11.36 3.43 -23.13
N TYR A 194 11.87 4.41 -22.38
CA TYR A 194 12.24 4.25 -20.98
C TYR A 194 11.01 3.94 -20.11
N LEU A 195 9.91 4.71 -20.26
CA LEU A 195 8.66 4.48 -19.54
C LEU A 195 8.05 3.09 -19.84
N ARG A 196 8.22 2.56 -21.05
CA ARG A 196 7.77 1.20 -21.42
C ARG A 196 8.59 0.06 -20.80
N ARG A 197 9.67 0.35 -20.08
CA ARG A 197 10.46 -0.66 -19.36
C ARG A 197 9.87 -1.02 -18.00
N PHE A 198 8.97 -0.18 -17.50
CA PHE A 198 8.24 -0.42 -16.28
C PHE A 198 7.03 -1.31 -16.61
N ASP A 199 6.77 -2.30 -15.77
CA ASP A 199 5.54 -3.10 -15.88
C ASP A 199 4.32 -2.23 -15.55
N GLU A 200 4.46 -1.37 -14.53
CA GLU A 200 3.52 -0.31 -14.14
C GLU A 200 4.32 0.94 -13.74
N LEU A 201 3.77 2.13 -13.99
CA LEU A 201 4.40 3.38 -13.54
C LEU A 201 4.20 3.54 -12.03
N PRO A 202 5.11 4.22 -11.32
CA PRO A 202 4.90 4.57 -9.91
C PRO A 202 3.57 5.26 -9.70
N ASP A 203 3.03 5.13 -8.50
CA ASP A 203 1.75 5.72 -8.15
C ASP A 203 1.76 7.23 -8.39
N HIS A 204 0.59 7.74 -8.78
CA HIS A 204 0.40 9.17 -9.06
C HIS A 204 1.33 9.78 -10.14
N THR A 205 1.96 8.96 -11.00
CA THR A 205 2.79 9.46 -12.11
C THR A 205 1.94 10.02 -13.27
N ASP A 206 1.65 11.32 -13.25
CA ASP A 206 1.05 12.06 -14.38
C ASP A 206 2.06 12.90 -15.18
N GLN A 207 3.26 13.06 -14.64
CA GLN A 207 4.38 13.81 -15.19
C GLN A 207 5.71 13.16 -14.82
N VAL A 208 6.75 13.44 -15.61
CA VAL A 208 8.13 13.08 -15.27
C VAL A 208 8.92 14.33 -14.89
N PHE A 209 9.82 14.20 -13.93
CA PHE A 209 10.70 15.29 -13.51
C PHE A 209 11.84 15.45 -14.53
N VAL A 210 12.20 16.69 -14.85
CA VAL A 210 13.30 16.99 -15.76
C VAL A 210 14.46 17.52 -14.95
N VAL A 211 15.63 16.89 -15.10
CA VAL A 211 16.86 17.25 -14.39
C VAL A 211 18.01 17.50 -15.36
N ASP A 212 19.05 18.18 -14.91
CA ASP A 212 20.31 18.33 -15.65
C ASP A 212 21.27 17.14 -15.41
N ARG A 213 22.56 17.31 -15.70
CA ARG A 213 23.56 16.25 -15.54
C ARG A 213 24.08 16.09 -14.12
N ASP A 214 23.82 17.08 -13.28
CA ASP A 214 24.22 17.16 -11.88
C ASP A 214 22.98 16.95 -10.96
N ASP A 215 21.90 16.38 -11.51
CA ASP A 215 20.60 16.10 -10.87
C ASP A 215 19.88 17.33 -10.31
N HIS A 216 20.17 18.53 -10.83
CA HIS A 216 19.37 19.70 -10.49
C HIS A 216 18.05 19.70 -11.25
N PHE A 217 16.95 19.88 -10.51
CA PHE A 217 15.62 20.01 -11.06
C PHE A 217 15.49 21.22 -11.99
N LYS A 218 14.91 20.99 -13.18
CA LYS A 218 14.74 21.97 -14.27
C LYS A 218 13.28 22.29 -14.57
N GLY A 219 12.38 21.34 -14.29
CA GLY A 219 10.96 21.45 -14.61
C GLY A 219 10.31 20.08 -14.69
N VAL A 220 9.07 20.03 -15.18
CA VAL A 220 8.29 18.79 -15.34
C VAL A 220 7.85 18.60 -16.78
N LEU A 221 7.70 17.36 -17.21
CA LEU A 221 7.14 17.00 -18.50
C LEU A 221 5.90 16.13 -18.28
N PRO A 222 4.69 16.69 -18.47
CA PRO A 222 3.45 15.92 -18.42
C PRO A 222 3.42 14.77 -19.43
N ILE A 223 2.91 13.60 -19.02
CA ILE A 223 2.90 12.41 -19.89
C ILE A 223 2.06 12.62 -21.15
N ASN A 224 0.97 13.39 -21.06
CA ASN A 224 0.14 13.70 -22.23
C ASN A 224 0.94 14.39 -23.34
N LEU A 225 1.94 15.23 -23.01
CA LEU A 225 2.81 15.88 -23.99
C LEU A 225 3.73 14.89 -24.69
N ILE A 226 4.15 13.83 -24.01
CA ILE A 226 4.97 12.75 -24.60
C ILE A 226 4.17 12.02 -25.69
N VAL A 227 2.86 11.83 -25.47
CA VAL A 227 1.99 11.04 -26.35
C VAL A 227 1.57 11.82 -27.61
N VAL A 228 1.32 13.12 -27.49
CA VAL A 228 0.72 13.92 -28.59
C VAL A 228 1.74 14.60 -29.51
N ASN A 229 3.01 14.67 -29.11
CA ASN A 229 4.07 15.32 -29.89
C ASN A 229 4.95 14.33 -30.65
N GLU A 230 5.69 14.85 -31.62
CA GLU A 230 6.59 14.04 -32.47
C GLU A 230 7.74 13.43 -31.64
N PRO A 231 8.10 12.15 -31.85
CA PRO A 231 9.11 11.45 -31.05
C PRO A 231 10.50 12.09 -31.06
N GLU A 232 10.86 12.82 -32.12
CA GLU A 232 12.16 13.46 -32.30
C GLU A 232 12.31 14.78 -31.53
N VAL A 233 11.24 15.31 -30.94
CA VAL A 233 11.28 16.54 -30.14
C VAL A 233 12.04 16.29 -28.84
N ASN A 234 12.90 17.23 -28.45
CA ASN A 234 13.60 17.18 -27.18
C ASN A 234 12.68 17.54 -26.00
N VAL A 235 12.90 16.89 -24.86
CA VAL A 235 12.21 17.16 -23.59
C VAL A 235 12.27 18.64 -23.22
N GLY A 236 13.46 19.26 -23.30
CA GLY A 236 13.65 20.67 -22.93
C GLY A 236 12.81 21.66 -23.72
N SER A 237 12.31 21.30 -24.90
CA SER A 237 11.44 22.16 -25.72
C SER A 237 9.98 22.17 -25.25
N LEU A 238 9.55 21.14 -24.51
CA LEU A 238 8.16 20.93 -24.09
C LEU A 238 7.98 20.93 -22.57
N MET A 239 9.06 20.85 -21.80
CA MET A 239 9.00 20.87 -20.35
C MET A 239 8.40 22.19 -19.82
N LEU A 240 7.67 22.08 -18.73
CA LEU A 240 7.14 23.20 -17.97
C LEU A 240 8.13 23.56 -16.87
N THR A 241 8.57 24.82 -16.87
CA THR A 241 9.54 25.33 -15.88
C THR A 241 8.89 26.16 -14.77
N ASP A 242 7.64 26.60 -14.97
CA ASP A 242 6.85 27.28 -13.95
C ASP A 242 6.20 26.24 -13.04
N THR A 243 6.95 25.85 -12.02
CA THR A 243 6.60 24.77 -11.10
C THR A 243 6.68 25.26 -9.66
N ILE A 244 5.77 24.79 -8.82
CA ILE A 244 5.87 24.97 -7.37
C ILE A 244 6.95 24.02 -6.86
N GLN A 245 7.91 24.54 -6.11
CA GLN A 245 8.93 23.78 -5.42
C GLN A 245 8.73 23.97 -3.93
N LEU A 246 8.79 22.87 -3.18
CA LEU A 246 8.68 22.87 -1.73
C LEU A 246 10.01 22.42 -1.14
N HIS A 247 10.41 23.01 -0.02
CA HIS A 247 11.61 22.57 0.69
C HIS A 247 11.26 21.46 1.69
N PRO A 248 12.12 20.45 1.89
CA PRO A 248 11.83 19.34 2.79
C PRO A 248 11.51 19.73 4.24
N GLU A 249 12.08 20.84 4.73
CA GLU A 249 11.85 21.36 6.09
C GLU A 249 10.57 22.21 6.21
N GLU A 250 9.89 22.51 5.11
CA GLU A 250 8.64 23.24 5.15
C GLU A 250 7.52 22.39 5.74
N LYS A 251 6.57 23.06 6.39
CA LYS A 251 5.38 22.41 6.90
C LYS A 251 4.47 22.03 5.72
N ALA A 252 4.03 20.78 5.71
CA ALA A 252 3.07 20.25 4.75
C ALA A 252 1.67 20.87 4.91
#